data_AF-A0A0S8CJI0-F1
#
_entry.id   AF-A0A0S8CJI0-F1
#
_cell.length_a   1.000
_cell.length_b   1.000
_cell.length_c   1.000
_cell.angle_alpha   90.00
_cell.angle_beta   90.00
_cell.angle_gamma   90.00
#
_symmetry.space_group_name_H-M   'P 1'
#
loop_
_entity.id
_entity.type
_entity.pdbx_description
1 polymer ?
#
loop_
_entity_poly.entity_id
_entity_poly.type
_entity_poly.pdbx_seq_one_letter_code
_entity_poly.pdbx_strand_id
1 'polypeptide(L)'
;MASRASSKRYAQAVFEIASEAGELERWQSDLERMVQTVKDDDIRTFLENPRVHFEDKSELLSGHMKGVNPLVLNLVLMLISRDRLDIIGEIADDYQRLWKSS
;
A
#
# COMPACT_ATOMS: atom_id res chain seq x y z
N MET A 1 19.12 -4.36 -2.82
CA MET A 1 19.24 -4.88 -1.43
C MET A 1 18.66 -3.94 -0.36
N ALA A 2 18.49 -2.64 -0.61
CA ALA A 2 17.89 -1.70 0.37
C ALA A 2 16.35 -1.72 0.44
N SER A 3 15.63 -2.04 -0.66
CA SER A 3 14.15 -2.05 -0.71
C SER A 3 13.53 -3.05 0.28
N ARG A 4 14.05 -4.28 0.29
CA ARG A 4 13.51 -5.40 1.06
C ARG A 4 13.59 -5.24 2.59
N ALA A 5 14.57 -4.49 3.09
CA ALA A 5 14.66 -4.16 4.51
C ALA A 5 13.60 -3.11 4.92
N SER A 6 13.17 -2.25 3.97
CA SER A 6 12.13 -1.27 4.23
C SER A 6 10.72 -1.83 4.10
N SER A 7 10.45 -2.72 3.13
CA SER A 7 9.14 -3.38 2.96
C SER A 7 8.75 -4.22 4.18
N LYS A 8 9.66 -5.06 4.69
CA LYS A 8 9.44 -5.83 5.94
C LYS A 8 9.06 -4.96 7.14
N ARG A 9 9.70 -3.80 7.30
CA ARG A 9 9.39 -2.88 8.42
C ARG A 9 7.99 -2.28 8.28
N TYR A 10 7.60 -1.90 7.07
CA TYR A 10 6.24 -1.42 6.83
C TYR A 10 5.22 -2.54 7.03
N ALA A 11 5.47 -3.73 6.49
CA ALA A 11 4.60 -4.89 6.64
C ALA A 11 4.39 -5.26 8.12
N GLN A 12 5.47 -5.31 8.91
CA GLN A 12 5.39 -5.56 10.34
C GLN A 12 4.56 -4.49 11.06
N ALA A 13 4.82 -3.21 10.79
CA ALA A 13 4.10 -2.12 11.44
C ALA A 13 2.59 -2.16 11.14
N VAL A 14 2.21 -2.40 9.89
CA VAL A 14 0.78 -2.46 9.54
C VAL A 14 0.13 -3.78 9.95
N PHE A 15 0.89 -4.86 10.07
CA PHE A 15 0.43 -6.13 10.64
C PHE A 15 0.11 -6.00 12.13
N GLU A 16 0.96 -5.30 12.90
CA GLU A 16 0.70 -4.99 14.31
C GLU A 16 -0.59 -4.16 14.46
N ILE A 17 -0.73 -3.09 13.68
CA ILE A 17 -1.94 -2.26 13.67
C ILE A 17 -3.19 -3.09 13.33
N ALA A 18 -3.11 -3.93 12.30
CA ALA A 18 -4.22 -4.78 11.88
C ALA A 18 -4.57 -5.86 12.93
N SER A 19 -3.56 -6.39 13.63
CA SER A 19 -3.73 -7.37 14.71
C SER A 19 -4.42 -6.75 15.91
N GLU A 20 -3.98 -5.56 16.34
CA GLU A 20 -4.60 -4.80 17.44
C GLU A 20 -6.06 -4.45 17.14
N ALA A 21 -6.37 -4.15 15.88
CA ALA A 21 -7.74 -3.84 15.43
C ALA A 21 -8.61 -5.08 15.16
N GLY A 22 -8.04 -6.29 15.11
CA GLY A 22 -8.75 -7.51 14.71
C GLY A 22 -9.18 -7.52 13.23
N GLU A 23 -8.48 -6.77 12.37
CA GLU A 23 -8.84 -6.54 10.96
C GLU A 23 -7.87 -7.21 9.97
N LEU A 24 -7.17 -8.28 10.37
CA LEU A 24 -6.11 -8.91 9.56
C LEU A 24 -6.54 -9.28 8.14
N GLU A 25 -7.69 -9.96 8.00
CA GLU A 25 -8.22 -10.38 6.70
C GLU A 25 -8.59 -9.18 5.82
N ARG A 26 -9.21 -8.16 6.41
CA ARG A 26 -9.57 -6.92 5.71
C ARG A 26 -8.33 -6.22 5.17
N TRP A 27 -7.28 -6.11 5.99
CA TRP A 27 -6.00 -5.52 5.60
C TRP A 27 -5.33 -6.30 4.46
N GLN A 28 -5.34 -7.63 4.50
CA GLN A 28 -4.82 -8.44 3.40
C GLN A 28 -5.57 -8.13 2.09
N SER A 29 -6.91 -8.18 2.12
CA SER A 29 -7.74 -7.90 0.94
C SER A 29 -7.50 -6.49 0.39
N ASP A 30 -7.40 -5.50 1.27
CA ASP A 30 -7.19 -4.11 0.90
C ASP A 30 -5.78 -3.88 0.31
N LEU A 31 -4.74 -4.48 0.88
CA LEU A 31 -3.38 -4.44 0.33
C LEU A 31 -3.32 -5.09 -1.06
N GLU A 32 -3.98 -6.24 -1.25
CA GLU A 32 -4.06 -6.90 -2.57
C GLU A 32 -4.77 -6.01 -3.59
N ARG A 33 -5.89 -5.38 -3.21
CA ARG A 33 -6.60 -4.43 -4.07
C ARG A 33 -5.73 -3.23 -4.45
N MET A 34 -4.95 -2.69 -3.52
CA MET A 34 -3.99 -1.62 -3.82
C MET A 34 -2.94 -2.09 -4.83
N VAL A 35 -2.35 -3.28 -4.61
CA VAL A 35 -1.35 -3.86 -5.53
C VAL A 35 -1.91 -4.04 -6.93
N GLN A 36 -3.16 -4.49 -7.08
CA GLN A 36 -3.78 -4.62 -8.40
C GLN A 36 -4.02 -3.26 -9.06
N THR A 37 -4.40 -2.25 -8.28
CA THR A 37 -4.69 -0.91 -8.81
C THR A 37 -3.43 -0.21 -9.30
N VAL A 38 -2.32 -0.33 -8.57
CA VAL A 38 -1.04 0.28 -8.97
C VAL A 38 -0.28 -0.53 -10.02
N LYS A 39 -0.79 -1.73 -10.38
CA LYS A 39 -0.31 -2.52 -11.52
C LYS A 39 -0.95 -2.09 -12.84
N ASP A 40 -2.04 -1.34 -12.80
CA ASP A 40 -2.59 -0.71 -14.00
C ASP A 40 -1.59 0.32 -14.52
N ASP A 41 -1.15 0.17 -15.77
CA ASP A 41 -0.07 0.97 -16.35
C ASP A 41 -0.42 2.46 -16.44
N ASP A 42 -1.69 2.80 -16.69
CA ASP A 42 -2.15 4.19 -16.78
C ASP A 42 -2.14 4.83 -15.39
N ILE A 43 -2.65 4.13 -14.37
CA ILE A 43 -2.61 4.57 -12.97
C ILE A 43 -1.16 4.69 -12.51
N ARG A 44 -0.32 3.69 -12.76
CA ARG A 44 1.09 3.69 -12.36
C ARG A 44 1.83 4.86 -12.98
N THR A 45 1.65 5.10 -14.27
CA THR A 45 2.27 6.21 -15.00
C THR A 45 1.84 7.56 -14.41
N PHE A 46 0.56 7.70 -14.07
CA PHE A 46 0.06 8.92 -13.42
C PHE A 46 0.66 9.14 -12.04
N LEU A 47 0.72 8.10 -11.20
CA LEU A 47 1.25 8.17 -9.84
C LEU A 47 2.76 8.42 -9.79
N GLU A 48 3.52 7.90 -10.76
CA GLU A 48 4.98 8.10 -10.86
C GLU A 48 5.35 9.41 -11.57
N ASN A 49 4.41 10.10 -12.22
CA ASN A 49 4.69 11.34 -12.93
C ASN A 49 5.05 12.49 -11.95
N PRO A 50 6.26 13.07 -12.02
CA PRO A 50 6.67 14.15 -11.11
C PRO A 50 5.97 15.49 -11.39
N ARG A 51 5.31 15.64 -12.55
CA ARG A 51 4.56 16.85 -12.92
C ARG A 51 3.14 16.88 -12.35
N VAL A 52 2.64 15.74 -11.87
CA VAL A 52 1.32 15.64 -11.24
C VAL A 52 1.45 15.97 -9.76
N HIS A 53 0.59 16.86 -9.26
CA HIS A 53 0.63 17.25 -7.85
C HIS A 53 0.19 16.09 -6.96
N PHE A 54 0.72 16.08 -5.72
CA PHE A 54 0.36 15.04 -4.76
C PHE A 54 -1.14 14.99 -4.46
N GLU A 55 -1.81 16.15 -4.45
CA GLU A 55 -3.26 16.25 -4.23
C GLU A 55 -4.04 15.53 -5.33
N ASP A 56 -3.69 15.71 -6.60
CA ASP A 56 -4.30 14.99 -7.73
C ASP A 56 -4.10 13.47 -7.63
N LYS A 57 -2.90 13.04 -7.22
CA LYS A 57 -2.60 11.60 -6.98
C LYS A 57 -3.44 11.05 -5.83
N SER A 58 -3.61 11.83 -4.78
CA SER A 58 -4.41 11.48 -3.61
C SER A 58 -5.89 11.38 -3.96
N GLU A 59 -6.41 12.31 -4.76
CA GLU A 59 -7.80 12.30 -5.21
C GLU A 59 -8.09 11.08 -6.11
N LEU A 60 -7.21 10.79 -7.07
CA LEU A 60 -7.33 9.62 -7.95
C LEU A 60 -7.43 8.33 -7.13
N LEU A 61 -6.52 8.13 -6.18
CA LEU A 61 -6.51 6.92 -5.34
C LEU A 61 -7.73 6.86 -4.43
N SER A 62 -8.11 7.96 -3.81
CA SER A 62 -9.31 8.02 -2.96
C SER A 62 -10.58 7.68 -3.75
N GLY A 63 -10.66 8.08 -5.01
CA GLY A 63 -11.75 7.73 -5.93
C GLY A 63 -11.82 6.23 -6.25
N HIS A 64 -10.67 5.58 -6.51
CA HIS A 64 -10.59 4.15 -6.82
C HIS A 64 -10.73 3.25 -5.58
N MET A 65 -10.43 3.79 -4.39
CA MET A 65 -10.34 3.06 -3.13
C MET A 65 -11.53 3.28 -2.20
N LYS A 66 -12.70 3.57 -2.76
CA LYS A 66 -13.94 3.55 -1.97
C LYS A 66 -14.12 2.17 -1.32
N GLY A 67 -14.28 2.19 0.01
CA GLY A 67 -14.46 1.00 0.85
C GLY A 67 -13.18 0.38 1.41
N VAL A 68 -12.00 0.79 0.92
CA VAL A 68 -10.71 0.35 1.48
C VAL A 68 -10.46 0.98 2.85
N ASN A 69 -9.79 0.27 3.74
CA ASN A 69 -9.33 0.80 5.02
C ASN A 69 -8.52 2.10 4.81
N PRO A 70 -8.90 3.22 5.45
CA PRO A 70 -8.18 4.48 5.34
C PRO A 70 -6.69 4.37 5.68
N LEU A 71 -6.30 3.44 6.56
CA LEU A 71 -4.90 3.22 6.93
C LEU A 71 -4.08 2.58 5.79
N VAL A 72 -4.70 1.74 4.97
CA VAL A 72 -4.07 1.17 3.76
C VAL A 72 -3.87 2.27 2.72
N LEU A 73 -4.87 3.13 2.52
CA LEU A 73 -4.74 4.30 1.65
C LEU A 73 -3.61 5.23 2.13
N ASN A 74 -3.55 5.53 3.43
CA ASN A 74 -2.51 6.37 4.03
C ASN A 74 -1.10 5.77 3.84
N LEU A 75 -0.96 4.44 3.96
CA LEU A 75 0.30 3.75 3.67
C LEU A 75 0.75 4.04 2.22
N VAL A 76 -0.14 3.86 1.25
CA VAL A 76 0.21 4.06 -0.17
C VAL A 76 0.51 5.53 -0.48
N LEU A 77 -0.26 6.46 0.06
CA LEU A 77 0.01 7.89 -0.08
C LEU A 77 1.36 8.28 0.51
N MET A 78 1.72 7.73 1.67
CA MET A 78 3.05 7.90 2.27
C MET A 78 4.15 7.33 1.36
N LEU A 79 3.94 6.16 0.74
CA LEU A 79 4.92 5.57 -0.19
C LEU A 79 5.12 6.46 -1.42
N ILE A 80 4.04 7.01 -1.99
CA ILE A 80 4.09 7.93 -3.13
C ILE A 80 4.85 9.20 -2.78
N SER A 81 4.57 9.82 -1.63
CA SER A 81 5.28 11.02 -1.17
C SER A 81 6.79 10.81 -0.99
N ARG A 82 7.22 9.55 -0.87
CA ARG A 82 8.60 9.14 -0.65
C ARG A 82 9.24 8.48 -1.88
N ASP A 83 8.57 8.53 -3.03
CA ASP A 83 9.00 7.88 -4.28
C ASP A 83 9.32 6.39 -4.10
N ARG A 84 8.47 5.70 -3.32
CA ARG A 84 8.62 4.29 -2.91
C ARG A 84 7.37 3.46 -3.21
N LEU A 85 6.66 3.79 -4.29
CA LEU A 85 5.45 3.03 -4.66
C LEU A 85 5.81 1.59 -5.10
N ASP A 86 7.01 1.39 -5.63
CA ASP A 86 7.55 0.12 -6.09
C ASP A 86 7.52 -1.00 -5.03
N ILE A 87 7.65 -0.66 -3.74
CA ILE A 87 7.70 -1.64 -2.66
C ILE A 87 6.34 -2.12 -2.15
N ILE A 88 5.21 -1.58 -2.65
CA ILE A 88 3.87 -1.96 -2.16
C ILE A 88 3.55 -3.44 -2.36
N GLY A 89 4.01 -4.01 -3.48
CA GLY A 89 3.90 -5.46 -3.73
C GLY A 89 4.68 -6.27 -2.70
N GLU A 90 5.91 -5.86 -2.39
CA GLU A 90 6.72 -6.53 -1.36
C GLU A 90 6.07 -6.44 0.02
N ILE A 91 5.44 -5.31 0.36
CA ILE A 91 4.73 -5.11 1.63
C ILE A 91 3.53 -6.07 1.73
N ALA A 92 2.72 -6.19 0.67
CA ALA A 92 1.59 -7.11 0.64
C ALA A 92 2.04 -8.58 0.80
N ASP A 93 3.13 -8.96 0.14
CA ASP A 93 3.70 -10.31 0.27
C ASP A 93 4.25 -10.57 1.68
N ASP A 94 4.97 -9.61 2.27
CA ASP A 94 5.49 -9.72 3.64
C ASP A 94 4.36 -9.77 4.67
N TYR A 95 3.30 -8.98 4.49
CA TYR A 95 2.11 -9.03 5.33
C TYR A 95 1.46 -10.42 5.27
N GLN A 96 1.26 -10.95 4.06
CA GLN A 96 0.67 -12.28 3.88
C GLN A 96 1.53 -13.37 4.55
N ARG A 97 2.86 -13.24 4.50
CA ARG A 97 3.77 -14.16 5.20
C ARG A 97 3.58 -14.10 6.71
N LEU A 98 3.49 -12.90 7.29
CA LEU A 98 3.26 -12.72 8.72
C LEU A 98 1.92 -13.35 9.14
N TRP A 99 0.86 -13.10 8.36
CA TRP A 99 -0.47 -13.64 8.63
C TRP A 99 -0.52 -15.16 8.60
N LYS A 100 0.13 -15.80 7.62
CA LYS A 100 0.22 -17.27 7.54
C LYS A 100 1.06 -17.91 8.66
N SER A 101 1.83 -17.12 9.39
CA SER A 101 2.72 -17.59 10.45
C SER A 101 2.21 -17.33 11.88
N SER A 102 1.10 -16.60 12.01
CA SER A 102 0.36 -16.38 13.26
C SER A 102 -0.75 -17.40 13.41
#